data_AF-A0A6L3N8R0-F1
#
_entry.id   AF-A0A6L3N8R0-F1
#
_cell.length_a   1.000
_cell.length_b   1.000
_cell.length_c   1.000
_cell.angle_alpha   90.00
_cell.angle_beta   90.00
_cell.angle_gamma   90.00
#
_symmetry.space_group_name_H-M   'P 1'
#
loop_
_entity.id
_entity.type
_entity.pdbx_description
1 polymer ?
#
loop_
_entity_poly.entity_id
_entity_poly.type
_entity_poly.pdbx_seq_one_letter_code
_entity_poly.pdbx_strand_id
1 'polypeptide(L)'
;MERERRPTSDAIESVADYMSMIGTAKDATASRLFRGQCNVGWPLVPSIARQRASPDVEARMLDEFMRRALPHLDPAPNLDACDWLALAQQHGMHTRLLDWSGNALAALWFAVRNANGTGDDGVVWCLSFDADDIATAGERRAPLEVTRTKVFRPRHVMPRITAQDGWFTIHRYDAGARRFQPLDEDPDLAGRLTRIVVPGERFAAIRRQLAGVGVSIGTIFPDLDGIAQLTVIRFFPDDEDTHAPR
;
A
#
# COMPACT_ATOMS: atom_id res chain seq x y z
N MET A 1 37.15 -11.56 -7.64
CA MET A 1 35.73 -11.83 -7.94
C MET A 1 35.00 -10.51 -7.87
N GLU A 2 34.81 -9.93 -9.05
CA GLU A 2 34.28 -8.59 -9.26
C GLU A 2 32.84 -8.51 -8.76
N ARG A 3 32.59 -7.54 -7.88
CA ARG A 3 31.23 -7.09 -7.59
C ARG A 3 30.76 -6.37 -8.85
N GLU A 4 29.91 -7.05 -9.64
CA GLU A 4 29.14 -6.41 -10.69
C GLU A 4 28.41 -5.21 -10.09
N ARG A 5 28.84 -4.01 -10.51
CA ARG A 5 28.14 -2.77 -10.28
C ARG A 5 26.77 -2.87 -10.94
N ARG A 6 25.74 -3.18 -10.14
CA ARG A 6 24.32 -2.99 -10.49
C ARG A 6 24.11 -1.54 -10.96
N PRO A 7 23.21 -1.31 -11.92
CA PRO A 7 23.06 -0.01 -12.56
C PRO A 7 22.74 1.05 -11.50
N THR A 8 23.36 2.23 -11.67
CA THR A 8 23.18 3.47 -10.89
C THR A 8 21.74 3.59 -10.37
N SER A 9 21.56 3.27 -9.09
CA SER A 9 20.25 2.99 -8.48
C SER A 9 19.63 4.28 -7.96
N ASP A 10 18.34 4.48 -8.25
CA ASP A 10 17.44 5.47 -7.63
C ASP A 10 17.24 5.18 -6.13
N ALA A 11 18.33 5.15 -5.39
CA ALA A 11 18.37 4.93 -3.95
C ALA A 11 18.42 6.28 -3.23
N ILE A 12 17.68 6.39 -2.13
CA ILE A 12 17.67 7.59 -1.28
C ILE A 12 18.57 7.40 -0.06
N GLU A 13 19.20 8.47 0.41
CA GLU A 13 19.97 8.43 1.67
C GLU A 13 19.23 9.11 2.84
N SER A 14 18.26 9.98 2.52
CA SER A 14 17.52 10.78 3.49
C SER A 14 16.09 11.08 3.02
N VAL A 15 15.27 11.59 3.94
CA VAL A 15 13.94 12.14 3.62
C VAL A 15 14.05 13.30 2.63
N ALA A 16 15.11 14.12 2.70
CA ALA A 16 15.31 15.23 1.76
C ALA A 16 15.58 14.73 0.33
N ASP A 17 16.41 13.70 0.17
CA ASP A 17 16.69 13.09 -1.14
C ASP A 17 15.42 12.48 -1.73
N TYR A 18 14.63 11.80 -0.90
CA TYR A 18 13.33 11.27 -1.30
C TYR A 18 12.40 12.37 -1.81
N MET A 19 12.28 13.47 -1.08
CA MET A 19 11.45 14.62 -1.48
C MET A 19 11.94 15.25 -2.78
N SER A 20 13.27 15.33 -2.98
CA SER A 20 13.84 15.81 -4.25
C SER A 20 13.50 14.87 -5.40
N MET A 21 13.66 13.56 -5.22
CA MET A 21 13.41 12.55 -6.24
C MET A 21 11.93 12.56 -6.68
N ILE A 22 10.98 12.57 -5.73
CA ILE A 22 9.56 12.68 -6.08
C ILE A 22 9.23 14.06 -6.68
N GLY A 23 9.97 15.12 -6.35
CA GLY A 23 9.77 16.45 -6.93
C GLY A 23 10.23 16.55 -8.40
N THR A 24 11.26 15.80 -8.79
CA THR A 24 11.84 15.81 -10.15
C THR A 24 11.12 14.95 -11.19
N ALA A 25 10.15 14.13 -10.77
CA ALA A 25 9.41 13.26 -11.69
C ALA A 25 8.67 14.09 -12.75
N LYS A 26 8.90 13.75 -14.02
CA LYS A 26 8.66 14.59 -15.22
C LYS A 26 7.22 15.05 -15.48
N ASP A 27 6.23 14.51 -14.78
CA ASP A 27 4.82 14.90 -14.91
C ASP A 27 4.34 15.63 -13.65
N ALA A 28 4.60 16.94 -13.59
CA ALA A 28 4.16 17.81 -12.49
C ALA A 28 2.63 17.88 -12.33
N THR A 29 1.87 17.41 -13.32
CA THR A 29 0.39 17.41 -13.37
C THR A 29 -0.25 16.03 -13.14
N ALA A 30 0.53 14.94 -13.13
CA ALA A 30 -0.04 13.60 -12.92
C ALA A 30 -0.35 13.36 -11.43
N SER A 31 -1.54 12.82 -11.15
CA SER A 31 -1.86 12.35 -9.80
C SER A 31 -1.00 11.14 -9.48
N ARG A 32 -0.43 11.10 -8.27
CA ARG A 32 0.52 10.05 -7.88
C ARG A 32 0.10 9.39 -6.58
N LEU A 33 0.23 8.07 -6.58
CA LEU A 33 0.05 7.22 -5.42
C LEU A 33 1.37 6.56 -5.04
N PHE A 34 1.55 6.33 -3.74
CA PHE A 34 2.78 5.81 -3.17
C PHE A 34 2.50 4.54 -2.37
N ARG A 35 3.37 3.53 -2.47
CA ARG A 35 3.30 2.31 -1.66
C ARG A 35 4.68 1.93 -1.17
N GLY A 36 4.85 1.91 0.16
CA GLY A 36 6.07 1.43 0.81
C GLY A 36 6.05 -0.08 1.04
N GLN A 37 7.18 -0.73 0.81
CA GLN A 37 7.45 -2.10 1.18
C GLN A 37 8.82 -2.16 1.84
N CYS A 38 8.94 -2.84 2.98
CA CYS A 38 10.21 -3.00 3.68
C CYS A 38 11.13 -4.06 3.08
N ASN A 39 10.79 -4.58 1.90
CA ASN A 39 11.63 -5.52 1.16
C ASN A 39 11.41 -5.30 -0.35
N VAL A 40 12.48 -4.97 -1.07
CA VAL A 40 12.48 -4.69 -2.51
C VAL A 40 12.12 -5.90 -3.38
N GLY A 41 12.27 -7.12 -2.85
CA GLY A 41 11.94 -8.38 -3.54
C GLY A 41 10.47 -8.78 -3.43
N TRP A 42 9.64 -8.05 -2.68
CA TRP A 42 8.23 -8.38 -2.57
C TRP A 42 7.44 -8.01 -3.84
N PRO A 43 6.62 -8.94 -4.36
CA PRO A 43 5.84 -8.69 -5.57
C PRO A 43 4.74 -7.66 -5.33
N LEU A 44 4.43 -6.86 -6.35
CA LEU A 44 3.37 -5.85 -6.33
C LEU A 44 2.01 -6.47 -6.69
N VAL A 45 1.61 -7.45 -5.88
CA VAL A 45 0.37 -8.25 -6.03
C VAL A 45 -0.52 -8.14 -4.79
N PRO A 46 -1.85 -8.22 -4.96
CA PRO A 46 -2.79 -8.17 -3.84
C PRO A 46 -2.70 -9.46 -3.02
N SER A 47 -3.19 -9.41 -1.77
CA SER A 47 -3.02 -10.52 -0.84
C SER A 47 -3.72 -11.81 -1.30
N ILE A 48 -4.87 -11.70 -1.99
CA ILE A 48 -5.58 -12.85 -2.57
C ILE A 48 -4.78 -13.57 -3.67
N ALA A 49 -3.93 -12.85 -4.40
CA ALA A 49 -3.12 -13.44 -5.46
C ALA A 49 -2.13 -14.48 -4.91
N ARG A 50 -1.68 -14.30 -3.66
CA ARG A 50 -0.78 -15.23 -2.97
C ARG A 50 -1.47 -16.56 -2.64
N GLN A 51 -2.80 -16.54 -2.50
CA GLN A 51 -3.63 -17.73 -2.26
C GLN A 51 -3.98 -18.48 -3.55
N ARG A 52 -3.65 -17.93 -4.73
CA ARG A 52 -4.04 -18.46 -6.05
C ARG A 52 -5.56 -18.70 -6.16
N ALA A 53 -6.35 -17.88 -5.47
CA ALA A 53 -7.80 -17.98 -5.48
C ALA A 53 -8.40 -17.31 -6.73
N SER A 54 -9.53 -17.83 -7.20
CA SER A 54 -10.29 -17.24 -8.32
C SER A 54 -11.24 -16.14 -7.82
N PRO A 55 -11.73 -15.27 -8.73
CA PRO A 55 -12.79 -14.31 -8.42
C PRO A 55 -14.03 -14.93 -7.79
N ASP A 56 -14.39 -16.17 -8.12
CA ASP A 56 -15.55 -16.85 -7.53
C ASP A 56 -15.38 -17.13 -6.04
N VAL A 57 -14.16 -17.44 -5.61
CA VAL A 57 -13.84 -17.64 -4.18
C VAL A 57 -13.95 -16.31 -3.45
N GLU A 58 -13.40 -15.23 -4.03
CA GLU A 58 -13.51 -13.89 -3.48
C GLU A 58 -14.96 -13.42 -3.36
N ALA A 59 -15.79 -13.69 -4.38
CA ALA A 59 -17.21 -13.35 -4.38
C ALA A 59 -17.95 -14.03 -3.21
N ARG A 60 -17.67 -15.31 -2.97
CA ARG A 60 -18.25 -16.06 -1.85
C ARG A 60 -17.76 -15.55 -0.49
N MET A 61 -16.47 -15.21 -0.39
CA MET A 61 -15.91 -14.59 0.83
C MET A 61 -16.55 -13.25 1.13
N LEU A 62 -16.73 -12.41 0.10
CA LEU A 62 -17.37 -11.10 0.22
C LEU A 62 -18.83 -11.21 0.64
N ASP A 63 -19.62 -12.11 0.03
CA ASP A 63 -21.01 -12.37 0.42
C ASP A 63 -21.11 -12.80 1.90
N GLU A 64 -20.27 -13.74 2.32
CA GLU A 64 -20.22 -14.21 3.70
C GLU A 64 -19.85 -13.08 4.67
N PHE A 65 -18.84 -12.27 4.32
CA PHE A 65 -18.43 -11.12 5.12
C PHE A 65 -19.56 -10.09 5.25
N MET A 66 -20.18 -9.68 4.14
CA MET A 66 -21.29 -8.72 4.14
C MET A 66 -22.43 -9.18 5.04
N ARG A 67 -22.87 -10.44 4.89
CA ARG A 67 -23.98 -11.01 5.66
C ARG A 67 -23.71 -11.01 7.16
N ARG A 68 -22.46 -11.25 7.57
CA ARG A 68 -22.05 -11.30 8.99
C ARG A 68 -21.67 -9.95 9.56
N ALA A 69 -21.19 -9.02 8.74
CA ALA A 69 -20.74 -7.71 9.18
C ALA A 69 -21.90 -6.75 9.44
N LEU A 70 -23.03 -6.87 8.71
CA LEU A 70 -24.18 -5.97 8.82
C LEU A 70 -24.66 -5.71 10.26
N PRO A 71 -24.80 -6.70 11.16
CA PRO A 71 -25.21 -6.45 12.55
C PRO A 71 -24.20 -5.65 13.38
N HIS A 72 -22.95 -5.54 12.94
CA HIS A 72 -21.87 -4.84 13.63
C HIS A 72 -21.66 -3.41 13.11
N LEU A 73 -22.42 -2.99 12.09
CA LEU A 73 -22.31 -1.68 11.48
C LEU A 73 -23.60 -0.89 11.74
N ASP A 74 -23.53 0.03 12.70
CA ASP A 74 -24.65 0.91 13.05
C ASP A 74 -24.23 2.39 12.87
N PRO A 75 -24.87 3.15 11.95
CA PRO A 75 -25.91 2.71 11.02
C PRO A 75 -25.36 1.81 9.91
N ALA A 76 -26.24 0.99 9.32
CA ALA A 76 -25.89 0.16 8.17
C ALA A 76 -25.40 1.06 7.01
N PRO A 77 -24.16 0.88 6.54
CA PRO A 77 -23.57 1.83 5.63
C PRO A 77 -24.00 1.52 4.19
N ASN A 78 -24.33 2.57 3.42
CA ASN A 78 -24.63 2.44 1.99
C ASN A 78 -23.32 2.34 1.20
N LEU A 79 -22.73 1.15 1.13
CA LEU A 79 -21.43 0.88 0.50
C LEU A 79 -21.55 0.12 -0.82
N ASP A 80 -20.68 0.44 -1.77
CA ASP A 80 -20.51 -0.30 -3.01
C ASP A 80 -19.65 -1.54 -2.72
N ALA A 81 -19.64 -2.51 -3.63
CA ALA A 81 -18.83 -3.71 -3.47
C ALA A 81 -17.32 -3.41 -3.26
N CYS A 82 -16.77 -2.38 -3.91
CA CYS A 82 -15.40 -1.92 -3.65
C CYS A 82 -15.18 -1.46 -2.21
N ASP A 83 -16.12 -0.69 -1.65
CA ASP A 83 -16.03 -0.17 -0.30
C ASP A 83 -16.16 -1.32 0.72
N TRP A 84 -16.98 -2.34 0.42
CA TRP A 84 -17.05 -3.58 1.20
C TRP A 84 -15.76 -4.40 1.16
N LEU A 85 -15.12 -4.53 -0.01
CA LEU A 85 -13.81 -5.17 -0.12
C LEU A 85 -12.75 -4.43 0.69
N ALA A 86 -12.74 -3.09 0.63
CA ALA A 86 -11.82 -2.28 1.43
C ALA A 86 -12.05 -2.48 2.93
N LEU A 87 -13.29 -2.45 3.39
CA LEU A 87 -13.66 -2.75 4.78
C LEU A 87 -13.18 -4.15 5.20
N ALA A 88 -13.47 -5.16 4.40
CA ALA A 88 -13.07 -6.55 4.69
C ALA A 88 -11.54 -6.71 4.76
N GLN A 89 -10.80 -6.06 3.85
CA GLN A 89 -9.34 -6.07 3.85
C GLN A 89 -8.75 -5.47 5.13
N GLN A 90 -9.37 -4.42 5.68
CA GLN A 90 -8.93 -3.82 6.95
C GLN A 90 -9.02 -4.80 8.14
N HIS A 91 -9.91 -5.77 8.04
CA HIS A 91 -10.09 -6.84 9.01
C HIS A 91 -9.37 -8.14 8.61
N GLY A 92 -8.44 -8.07 7.66
CA GLY A 92 -7.56 -9.18 7.28
C GLY A 92 -8.12 -10.12 6.22
N MET A 93 -9.27 -9.82 5.62
CA MET A 93 -9.75 -10.62 4.49
C MET A 93 -8.82 -10.45 3.28
N HIS A 94 -8.40 -11.57 2.68
CA HIS A 94 -7.65 -11.51 1.43
C HIS A 94 -8.56 -11.04 0.29
N THR A 95 -8.20 -9.92 -0.34
CA THR A 95 -8.93 -9.36 -1.50
C THR A 95 -7.99 -9.04 -2.65
N ARG A 96 -8.56 -8.69 -3.81
CA ARG A 96 -7.87 -8.19 -5.01
C ARG A 96 -7.38 -6.76 -4.89
N LEU A 97 -7.66 -6.09 -3.77
CA LEU A 97 -7.23 -4.73 -3.54
C LEU A 97 -5.77 -4.71 -3.10
N LEU A 98 -5.03 -3.76 -3.65
CA LEU A 98 -3.70 -3.42 -3.17
C LEU A 98 -3.70 -1.99 -2.66
N ASP A 99 -3.17 -1.78 -1.46
CA ASP A 99 -3.22 -0.50 -0.77
C ASP A 99 -2.19 0.49 -1.33
N TRP A 100 -2.59 1.74 -1.41
CA TRP A 100 -1.75 2.85 -1.81
C TRP A 100 -2.03 4.05 -0.89
N SER A 101 -1.12 5.00 -0.87
CA SER A 101 -1.23 6.22 -0.10
C SER A 101 -1.05 7.43 -1.01
N GLY A 102 -1.90 8.45 -0.88
CA GLY A 102 -1.63 9.77 -1.47
C GLY A 102 -0.54 10.54 -0.72
N ASN A 103 -0.11 10.07 0.46
CA ASN A 103 0.95 10.67 1.26
C ASN A 103 2.30 9.95 1.03
N ALA A 104 3.19 10.61 0.30
CA ALA A 104 4.51 10.09 -0.01
C ALA A 104 5.35 9.74 1.23
N LEU A 105 5.24 10.51 2.33
CA LEU A 105 6.00 10.25 3.55
C LEU A 105 5.42 9.09 4.36
N ALA A 106 4.10 8.89 4.32
CA ALA A 106 3.46 7.71 4.91
C ALA A 106 3.94 6.42 4.20
N ALA A 107 4.00 6.44 2.86
CA ALA A 107 4.57 5.34 2.10
C ALA A 107 6.05 5.12 2.42
N LEU A 108 6.86 6.18 2.53
CA LEU A 108 8.26 6.04 2.94
C LEU A 108 8.38 5.41 4.33
N TRP A 109 7.52 5.79 5.29
CA TRP A 109 7.48 5.17 6.60
C TRP A 109 7.21 3.66 6.53
N PHE A 110 6.28 3.22 5.69
CA PHE A 110 6.03 1.78 5.47
C PHE A 110 7.25 1.06 4.86
N ALA A 111 8.01 1.73 3.99
CA ALA A 111 9.23 1.16 3.43
C ALA A 111 10.34 0.96 4.45
N VAL A 112 10.35 1.75 5.55
CA VAL A 112 11.38 1.66 6.60
C VAL A 112 10.84 1.13 7.94
N ARG A 113 9.60 0.65 7.99
CA ARG A 113 8.91 0.30 9.25
C ARG A 113 9.63 -0.80 10.02
N ASN A 114 10.09 -1.84 9.33
CA ASN A 114 10.74 -2.98 9.96
C ASN A 114 12.25 -2.85 9.77
N ALA A 115 13.02 -2.86 10.86
CA ALA A 115 14.45 -3.09 10.78
C ALA A 115 14.65 -4.56 10.42
N ASN A 116 14.74 -4.88 9.13
CA ASN A 116 15.09 -6.23 8.76
C ASN A 116 16.55 -6.41 9.20
N GLY A 117 16.80 -7.06 10.34
CA GLY A 117 18.15 -7.40 10.82
C GLY A 117 18.99 -8.23 9.83
N THR A 118 18.44 -8.50 8.64
CA THR A 118 19.03 -9.13 7.46
C THR A 118 19.70 -8.15 6.50
N GLY A 119 19.48 -6.83 6.60
CA GLY A 119 20.04 -5.83 5.68
C GLY A 119 19.35 -5.78 4.31
N ASP A 120 18.08 -6.22 4.22
CA ASP A 120 17.31 -6.10 2.98
C ASP A 120 16.85 -4.66 2.73
N ASP A 121 16.99 -4.19 1.49
CA ASP A 121 16.53 -2.87 1.07
C ASP A 121 15.00 -2.78 1.04
N GLY A 122 14.48 -1.60 1.39
CA GLY A 122 13.09 -1.22 1.20
C GLY A 122 12.86 -0.62 -0.18
N VAL A 123 11.58 -0.42 -0.52
CA VAL A 123 11.18 0.23 -1.76
C VAL A 123 9.93 1.06 -1.54
N VAL A 124 9.90 2.24 -2.16
CA VAL A 124 8.67 3.00 -2.38
C VAL A 124 8.32 2.94 -3.86
N TRP A 125 7.16 2.39 -4.15
CA TRP A 125 6.57 2.42 -5.49
C TRP A 125 5.77 3.71 -5.67
N CYS A 126 5.91 4.32 -6.84
CA CYS A 126 5.17 5.50 -7.27
C CYS A 126 4.35 5.13 -8.51
N LEU A 127 3.02 5.16 -8.37
CA LEU A 127 2.08 4.93 -9.46
C LEU A 127 1.53 6.28 -9.93
N SER A 128 1.77 6.63 -11.19
CA SER A 128 1.13 7.77 -11.85
C SER A 128 -0.18 7.31 -12.48
N PHE A 129 -1.27 8.01 -12.20
CA PHE A 129 -2.61 7.69 -12.71
C PHE A 129 -3.31 8.94 -13.24
N ASP A 130 -4.28 8.74 -14.14
CA ASP A 130 -5.13 9.78 -14.71
C ASP A 130 -6.62 9.45 -14.49
N ALA A 131 -7.50 10.25 -15.09
CA ALA A 131 -8.93 10.12 -14.91
C ALA A 131 -9.50 8.79 -15.42
N ASP A 132 -8.90 8.18 -16.46
CA ASP A 132 -9.38 6.94 -17.06
C ASP A 132 -9.07 5.71 -16.21
N ASP A 133 -8.06 5.83 -15.34
CA ASP A 133 -7.72 4.79 -14.36
C ASP A 133 -8.66 4.79 -13.16
N ILE A 134 -9.35 5.91 -12.90
CA ILE A 134 -10.26 6.00 -11.75
C ILE A 134 -11.48 5.12 -12.00
N ALA A 135 -11.79 4.25 -11.06
CA ALA A 135 -12.94 3.35 -11.12
C ALA A 135 -14.25 4.15 -11.21
N THR A 136 -15.00 3.89 -12.27
CA THR A 136 -16.35 4.43 -12.48
C THR A 136 -17.33 3.86 -11.46
N ALA A 137 -18.52 4.46 -11.34
CA ALA A 137 -19.56 3.94 -10.45
C ALA A 137 -19.98 2.50 -10.79
N GLY A 138 -19.93 2.10 -12.06
CA GLY A 138 -20.21 0.72 -12.48
C GLY A 138 -19.13 -0.25 -11.99
N GLU A 139 -17.87 0.08 -12.24
CA GLU A 139 -16.71 -0.71 -11.79
C GLU A 139 -16.63 -0.81 -10.26
N ARG A 140 -17.04 0.26 -9.55
CA ARG A 140 -17.13 0.24 -8.08
C ARG A 140 -18.17 -0.73 -7.54
N ARG A 141 -19.28 -0.89 -8.24
CA ARG A 141 -20.35 -1.87 -7.89
C ARG A 141 -19.99 -3.29 -8.31
N ALA A 142 -19.18 -3.45 -9.35
CA ALA A 142 -18.76 -4.75 -9.87
C ALA A 142 -17.21 -4.89 -9.96
N PRO A 143 -16.48 -4.77 -8.83
CA PRO A 143 -15.01 -4.87 -8.82
C PRO A 143 -14.49 -6.24 -9.26
N LEU A 144 -15.34 -7.25 -9.14
CA LEU A 144 -15.01 -8.62 -9.50
C LEU A 144 -14.87 -8.80 -11.02
N GLU A 145 -15.48 -7.90 -11.81
CA GLU A 145 -15.64 -7.97 -13.26
C GLU A 145 -14.72 -7.00 -14.04
N VAL A 146 -13.86 -6.25 -13.34
CA VAL A 146 -12.97 -5.28 -13.99
C VAL A 146 -12.03 -5.96 -15.00
N THR A 147 -11.94 -5.39 -16.20
CA THR A 147 -11.10 -5.90 -17.29
C THR A 147 -9.70 -5.29 -17.31
N ARG A 148 -9.56 -4.10 -16.73
CA ARG A 148 -8.29 -3.38 -16.51
C ARG A 148 -8.12 -3.07 -15.03
N THR A 149 -6.87 -2.94 -14.58
CA THR A 149 -6.60 -2.48 -13.22
C THR A 149 -7.13 -1.06 -13.06
N LYS A 150 -7.89 -0.80 -11.99
CA LYS A 150 -8.48 0.51 -11.71
C LYS A 150 -8.03 1.04 -10.37
N VAL A 151 -7.97 2.35 -10.22
CA VAL A 151 -7.65 3.05 -8.98
C VAL A 151 -8.96 3.55 -8.37
N PHE A 152 -9.14 3.43 -7.06
CA PHE A 152 -10.23 4.10 -6.39
C PHE A 152 -9.84 4.59 -5.00
N ARG A 153 -10.49 5.70 -4.61
CA ARG A 153 -10.50 6.14 -3.22
C ARG A 153 -11.76 5.57 -2.56
N PRO A 154 -11.63 4.79 -1.47
CA PRO A 154 -12.77 4.28 -0.73
C PRO A 154 -13.53 5.45 -0.09
N ARG A 155 -14.81 5.25 0.20
CA ARG A 155 -15.54 6.20 1.06
C ARG A 155 -14.96 6.13 2.46
N HIS A 156 -14.73 7.29 3.08
CA HIS A 156 -14.05 7.46 4.37
C HIS A 156 -14.90 6.93 5.55
N VAL A 157 -15.04 5.61 5.64
CA VAL A 157 -15.75 4.95 6.76
C VAL A 157 -14.82 4.73 7.96
N MET A 158 -13.49 4.71 7.76
CA MET A 158 -12.54 4.24 8.79
C MET A 158 -11.34 5.20 9.00
N PRO A 159 -10.97 5.52 10.27
CA PRO A 159 -9.88 6.44 10.59
C PRO A 159 -8.51 6.07 10.01
N ARG A 160 -8.16 4.77 9.94
CA ARG A 160 -6.88 4.29 9.40
C ARG A 160 -6.69 4.66 7.93
N ILE A 161 -7.77 4.57 7.13
CA ILE A 161 -7.75 4.97 5.71
C ILE A 161 -7.54 6.49 5.60
N THR A 162 -8.24 7.27 6.43
CA THR A 162 -8.12 8.73 6.41
C THR A 162 -6.73 9.20 6.81
N ALA A 163 -6.13 8.62 7.85
CA ALA A 163 -4.82 9.02 8.36
C ALA A 163 -3.68 8.79 7.35
N GLN A 164 -3.82 7.77 6.50
CA GLN A 164 -2.82 7.40 5.51
C GLN A 164 -3.09 8.01 4.14
N ASP A 165 -4.14 8.82 3.99
CA ASP A 165 -4.70 9.19 2.69
C ASP A 165 -4.82 7.97 1.77
N GLY A 166 -5.55 6.95 2.22
CA GLY A 166 -5.59 5.62 1.62
C GLY A 166 -6.33 5.56 0.28
N TRP A 167 -5.73 4.89 -0.69
CA TRP A 167 -6.25 4.55 -2.00
C TRP A 167 -6.07 3.06 -2.25
N PHE A 168 -6.73 2.53 -3.26
CA PHE A 168 -6.58 1.13 -3.67
C PHE A 168 -6.49 0.98 -5.18
N THR A 169 -5.74 -0.01 -5.63
CA THR A 169 -5.90 -0.57 -6.98
C THR A 169 -6.77 -1.82 -6.92
N ILE A 170 -7.75 -1.92 -7.81
CA ILE A 170 -8.59 -3.10 -8.06
C ILE A 170 -7.89 -3.88 -9.18
N HIS A 171 -7.25 -5.00 -8.83
CA HIS A 171 -6.50 -5.76 -9.83
C HIS A 171 -7.43 -6.55 -10.74
N ARG A 172 -7.12 -6.52 -12.04
CA ARG A 172 -7.72 -7.43 -13.01
C ARG A 172 -7.27 -8.86 -12.74
N TYR A 173 -8.19 -9.81 -12.96
CA TYR A 173 -7.87 -11.23 -12.94
C TYR A 173 -7.72 -11.74 -14.38
N ASP A 174 -6.58 -12.35 -14.70
CA ASP A 174 -6.37 -12.99 -15.99
C ASP A 174 -6.96 -14.40 -15.94
N ALA A 175 -8.10 -14.60 -16.60
CA ALA A 175 -8.78 -15.88 -16.66
C ALA A 175 -8.00 -16.94 -17.46
N GLY A 176 -7.23 -16.52 -18.47
CA GLY A 176 -6.42 -17.42 -19.29
C GLY A 176 -5.20 -17.93 -18.53
N ALA A 177 -4.49 -17.03 -17.85
CA ALA A 177 -3.34 -17.39 -17.00
C ALA A 177 -3.74 -17.86 -15.59
N ARG A 178 -5.03 -17.76 -15.23
CA ARG A 178 -5.62 -18.09 -13.92
C ARG A 178 -4.86 -17.45 -12.74
N ARG A 179 -4.50 -16.17 -12.90
CA ARG A 179 -3.74 -15.43 -11.89
C ARG A 179 -4.07 -13.93 -11.94
N PHE A 180 -3.79 -13.24 -10.84
CA PHE A 180 -3.66 -11.79 -10.85
C PHE A 180 -2.28 -11.42 -11.38
N GLN A 181 -2.22 -10.42 -12.27
CA GLN A 181 -0.95 -9.90 -12.76
C GLN A 181 -0.32 -8.96 -11.71
N PRO A 182 1.00 -9.09 -11.43
CA PRO A 182 1.74 -8.07 -10.70
C PRO A 182 1.69 -6.72 -11.43
N LEU A 183 1.51 -5.61 -10.70
CA LEU A 183 1.39 -4.29 -11.35
C LEU A 183 2.67 -3.84 -12.04
N ASP A 184 3.83 -4.26 -11.53
CA ASP A 184 5.13 -4.01 -12.13
C ASP A 184 5.37 -4.79 -13.43
N GLU A 185 4.51 -5.77 -13.72
CA GLU A 185 4.48 -6.53 -14.97
C GLU A 185 3.27 -6.18 -15.86
N ASP A 186 2.37 -5.28 -15.42
CA ASP A 186 1.14 -4.94 -16.14
C ASP A 186 1.44 -4.03 -17.33
N PRO A 187 1.19 -4.46 -18.60
CA PRO A 187 1.46 -3.65 -19.78
C PRO A 187 0.70 -2.32 -19.78
N ASP A 188 -0.48 -2.27 -19.18
CA ASP A 188 -1.30 -1.05 -19.10
C ASP A 188 -0.68 0.02 -18.19
N LEU A 189 0.24 -0.38 -17.30
CA LEU A 189 0.94 0.49 -16.35
C LEU A 189 2.41 0.66 -16.68
N ALA A 190 2.86 0.13 -17.82
CA ALA A 190 4.24 0.25 -18.27
C ALA A 190 4.65 1.74 -18.37
N GLY A 191 5.77 2.10 -17.72
CA GLY A 191 6.27 3.48 -17.67
C GLY A 191 5.54 4.41 -16.70
N ARG A 192 4.44 3.97 -16.08
CA ARG A 192 3.67 4.74 -15.07
C ARG A 192 4.05 4.40 -13.64
N LEU A 193 4.71 3.26 -13.46
CA LEU A 193 5.22 2.77 -12.20
C LEU A 193 6.72 3.03 -12.10
N THR A 194 7.13 3.79 -11.09
CA THR A 194 8.54 4.02 -10.73
C THR A 194 8.82 3.42 -9.36
N ARG A 195 10.05 2.96 -9.13
CA ARG A 195 10.49 2.48 -7.81
C ARG A 195 11.63 3.35 -7.29
N ILE A 196 11.59 3.63 -6.00
CA ILE A 196 12.62 4.33 -5.26
C ILE A 196 13.14 3.38 -4.20
N VAL A 197 14.41 3.03 -4.26
CA VAL A 197 15.02 2.08 -3.33
C VAL A 197 15.41 2.81 -2.05
N VAL A 198 15.17 2.18 -0.90
CA VAL A 198 15.59 2.69 0.40
C VAL A 198 16.61 1.69 0.95
N PRO A 199 17.91 2.03 1.01
CA PRO A 199 18.90 1.10 1.52
C PRO A 199 18.61 0.71 2.96
N GLY A 200 18.71 -0.59 3.27
CA GLY A 200 18.36 -1.13 4.60
C GLY A 200 19.14 -0.44 5.74
N GLU A 201 20.40 -0.09 5.52
CA GLU A 201 21.26 0.61 6.47
C GLU A 201 20.78 2.03 6.80
N ARG A 202 19.93 2.62 5.96
CA ARG A 202 19.38 3.98 6.15
C ARG A 202 18.06 3.99 6.90
N PHE A 203 17.43 2.84 7.14
CA PHE A 203 16.08 2.77 7.75
C PHE A 203 15.99 3.53 9.07
N ALA A 204 16.89 3.28 10.02
CA ALA A 204 16.88 3.92 11.33
C ALA A 204 17.11 5.45 11.24
N ALA A 205 17.98 5.89 10.31
CA ALA A 205 18.20 7.31 10.07
C ALA A 205 16.95 7.99 9.48
N ILE A 206 16.33 7.36 8.48
CA ILE A 206 15.13 7.86 7.82
C ILE A 206 13.93 7.86 8.78
N ARG A 207 13.74 6.82 9.62
CA ARG A 207 12.71 6.79 10.67
C ARG A 207 12.82 7.99 11.61
N ARG A 208 14.04 8.31 12.08
CA ARG A 208 14.27 9.48 12.95
C ARG A 208 13.94 10.79 12.24
N GLN A 209 14.30 10.93 10.97
CA GLN A 209 13.95 12.12 10.17
C GLN A 209 12.43 12.25 9.97
N LEU A 210 11.75 11.14 9.65
CA LEU A 210 10.29 11.08 9.53
C LEU A 210 9.60 11.50 10.82
N ALA A 211 10.05 10.98 11.98
CA ALA A 211 9.53 11.38 13.28
C ALA A 211 9.74 12.88 13.54
N GLY A 212 10.90 13.43 13.15
CA GLY A 212 11.20 14.87 13.24
C GLY A 212 10.28 15.77 12.41
N VAL A 213 9.70 15.26 11.33
CA VAL A 213 8.70 15.97 10.49
C VAL A 213 7.26 15.55 10.79
N GLY A 214 7.03 14.85 11.91
CA GLY A 214 5.68 14.51 12.39
C GLY A 214 5.09 13.23 11.77
N VAL A 215 5.89 12.40 11.08
CA VAL A 215 5.44 11.12 10.53
C VAL A 215 5.93 9.99 11.44
N SER A 216 5.00 9.33 12.12
CA SER A 216 5.28 8.26 13.06
C SER A 216 4.19 7.20 13.07
N ILE A 217 4.41 6.10 13.80
CA ILE A 217 3.43 5.04 13.92
C ILE A 217 2.09 5.53 14.51
N GLY A 218 2.12 6.45 15.48
CA GLY A 218 0.90 6.99 16.09
C GLY A 218 0.15 7.97 15.18
N THR A 219 0.79 8.55 14.16
CA THR A 219 0.10 9.38 13.16
C THR A 219 -0.44 8.55 11.99
N ILE A 220 0.20 7.42 11.68
CA ILE A 220 -0.20 6.49 10.61
C ILE A 220 -1.30 5.52 11.08
N PHE A 221 -1.25 5.13 12.35
CA PHE A 221 -2.25 4.31 13.05
C PHE A 221 -2.75 5.05 14.28
N PRO A 222 -3.75 5.92 14.16
CA PRO A 222 -4.23 6.78 15.25
C PRO A 222 -5.15 6.04 16.24
N ASP A 223 -4.94 4.74 16.43
CA ASP A 223 -5.68 3.90 17.36
C ASP A 223 -4.85 3.52 18.58
N LEU A 224 -5.45 2.76 19.49
CA LEU A 224 -4.78 2.33 20.73
C LEU A 224 -3.52 1.51 20.45
N ASP A 225 -3.49 0.70 19.38
CA ASP A 225 -2.33 -0.10 19.02
C ASP A 225 -1.17 0.82 18.60
N GLY A 226 -1.44 1.78 17.70
CA GLY A 226 -0.42 2.73 17.24
C GLY A 226 0.06 3.69 18.33
N ILE A 227 -0.82 4.11 19.24
CA ILE A 227 -0.45 4.93 20.41
C ILE A 227 0.45 4.12 21.37
N ALA A 228 0.09 2.87 21.65
CA ALA A 228 0.89 2.00 22.50
C ALA A 228 2.28 1.78 21.92
N GLN A 229 2.37 1.45 20.62
CA GLN A 229 3.65 1.26 19.94
C GLN A 229 4.49 2.54 19.90
N LEU A 230 3.89 3.70 19.61
CA LEU A 230 4.58 4.99 19.69
C LEU A 230 5.14 5.26 21.08
N THR A 231 4.37 4.90 22.13
CA THR A 231 4.78 5.07 23.52
C THR A 231 6.00 4.19 23.83
N VAL A 232 5.98 2.91 23.44
CA VAL A 232 7.13 2.02 23.61
C VAL A 232 8.38 2.58 22.93
N ILE A 233 8.29 2.96 21.65
CA ILE A 233 9.43 3.53 20.90
C ILE A 233 10.01 4.79 21.57
N ARG A 234 9.16 5.63 22.19
CA ARG A 234 9.62 6.85 22.88
C ARG A 234 10.41 6.56 24.15
N PHE A 235 10.03 5.53 24.90
CA PHE A 235 10.69 5.18 26.17
C PHE A 235 11.81 4.13 25.99
N PHE A 236 11.76 3.34 24.92
CA PHE A 236 12.69 2.27 24.58
C PHE A 236 13.09 2.36 23.10
N PRO A 237 13.89 3.37 22.72
CA PRO A 237 14.24 3.61 21.31
C PRO A 237 15.13 2.53 20.69
N ASP A 238 15.79 1.69 21.51
CA ASP A 238 16.62 0.57 21.06
C ASP A 238 15.79 -0.73 20.86
N ASP A 239 14.52 -0.73 21.26
CA ASP A 239 13.59 -1.86 21.14
C ASP A 239 12.74 -1.71 19.85
N GLU A 240 13.38 -1.46 18.71
CA GLU A 240 12.72 -1.22 17.41
C GLU A 240 12.06 -2.48 16.81
N ASP A 241 12.06 -3.62 17.53
CA ASP A 241 11.50 -4.90 17.11
C ASP A 241 10.01 -5.06 17.53
N THR A 242 9.24 -3.98 17.43
CA THR A 242 7.84 -3.99 17.85
C THR A 242 6.88 -4.30 16.70
N HIS A 243 6.57 -5.58 16.53
CA HIS A 243 5.24 -6.14 16.26
C HIS A 243 4.22 -5.15 15.64
N ALA A 244 4.38 -4.78 14.38
CA ALA A 244 3.31 -4.11 13.65
C ALA A 244 2.08 -5.06 13.59
N PRO A 245 0.85 -4.55 13.74
CA PRO A 245 -0.33 -5.36 13.45
C PRO A 245 -0.23 -5.86 12.00
N ARG A 246 -0.47 -7.16 11.80
CA ARG A 246 -0.58 -7.76 10.46
C ARG A 246 -1.73 -7.16 9.68
#